data_AF-A0A4U9IMR8-F1
#
_entry.id   AF-A0A4U9IMR8-F1
#
_cell.length_a   1.000
_cell.length_b   1.000
_cell.length_c   1.000
_cell.angle_alpha   90.00
_cell.angle_beta   90.00
_cell.angle_gamma   90.00
#
_symmetry.space_group_name_H-M   'P 1'
#
loop_
_entity.id
_entity.type
_entity.pdbx_description
1 polymer ?
#
loop_
_entity_poly.entity_id
_entity_poly.type
_entity_poly.pdbx_seq_one_letter_code
_entity_poly.pdbx_strand_id
1 'polypeptide(L)'
;MRISMKRTLLSQCVLLALASFAAQAGETPATACQNGDTTQTCGLAEYKDGSFYQDPGTTDAVMANETATNIYMDGHREAGDTQTLTVTGTDMSGHYIQGSNGGTVNINVTDNAKVDMIEVGSAFKTTNTTINVNDATLNGQNSDGTYQRNKDYMMGAAIYLDPLDEGYHNVDISNGSALHGSIISAGQGTQTIAMSDSLMDNGGIYVGSDKSDTSLTLTNATVDATNSQVAQNLDTLVENLSQYKPFQNINVDAFSDLAVAMYGTTQDTLALNNSTVTGDIGIMNEKGQTNLSFTNNSVVNGNVTLSGNSTNTLLVDNSTINGDLNASQNSGDTTITLQNGANVDGNITTGAGNDTVVLVNDSHVTGNVTGGDGDDTLSMDAGSSIFRAD
;
A
#
# COMPACT_ATOMS: atom_id res chain seq x y z
N MET A 1 13.21 -39.91 25.81
CA MET A 1 12.25 -38.79 25.77
C MET A 1 12.55 -38.01 24.49
N ARG A 2 11.74 -38.18 23.44
CA ARG A 2 11.94 -37.50 22.15
C ARG A 2 11.52 -36.05 22.32
N ILE A 3 12.46 -35.12 22.17
CA ILE A 3 12.18 -33.70 22.10
C ILE A 3 11.56 -33.45 20.72
N SER A 4 10.25 -33.20 20.69
CA SER A 4 9.55 -32.71 19.52
C SER A 4 9.93 -31.23 19.35
N MET A 5 10.80 -30.94 18.38
CA MET A 5 11.03 -29.58 17.92
C MET A 5 9.76 -29.11 17.22
N LYS A 6 9.02 -28.17 17.83
CA LYS A 6 8.04 -27.35 17.12
C LYS A 6 8.80 -26.55 16.06
N ARG A 7 8.49 -26.80 14.79
CA ARG A 7 8.95 -25.95 13.68
C ARG A 7 8.35 -24.55 13.89
N THR A 8 9.19 -23.54 13.90
CA THR A 8 8.78 -22.13 13.91
C THR A 8 8.10 -21.80 12.57
N LEU A 9 7.14 -20.85 12.56
CA LEU A 9 6.42 -20.40 11.34
C LEU A 9 7.38 -20.08 10.18
N LEU A 10 8.58 -19.57 10.48
CA LEU A 10 9.62 -19.29 9.50
C LEU A 10 10.13 -20.50 8.70
N SER A 11 10.09 -21.71 9.28
CA SER A 11 10.44 -22.93 8.54
C SER A 11 9.39 -23.30 7.51
N GLN A 12 8.17 -22.74 7.58
CA GLN A 12 7.21 -22.81 6.50
C GLN A 12 7.60 -21.79 5.42
N CYS A 13 7.85 -20.52 5.75
CA CYS A 13 8.26 -19.49 4.78
C CYS A 13 9.51 -19.88 3.95
N VAL A 14 10.53 -20.49 4.57
CA VAL A 14 11.78 -20.88 3.87
C VAL A 14 11.67 -22.19 3.08
N LEU A 15 10.71 -23.07 3.40
CA LEU A 15 10.42 -24.26 2.55
C LEU A 15 9.43 -23.94 1.41
N LEU A 16 8.74 -22.80 1.46
CA LEU A 16 7.64 -22.46 0.55
C LEU A 16 8.07 -21.95 -0.83
N ALA A 17 9.35 -21.65 -1.04
CA ALA A 17 9.90 -21.27 -2.36
C ALA A 17 10.39 -22.46 -3.22
N LEU A 18 10.41 -23.69 -2.69
CA LEU A 18 11.06 -24.84 -3.34
C LEU A 18 10.16 -26.06 -3.59
N ALA A 19 8.88 -26.02 -3.24
CA ALA A 19 8.00 -27.19 -3.27
C ALA A 19 6.85 -27.13 -4.29
N SER A 20 6.83 -26.16 -5.20
CA SER A 20 5.98 -26.24 -6.39
C SER A 20 6.81 -26.81 -7.55
N PHE A 21 6.29 -27.85 -8.20
CA PHE A 21 6.79 -28.42 -9.46
C PHE A 21 7.93 -29.44 -9.36
N ALA A 22 7.74 -30.48 -8.56
CA ALA A 22 8.25 -31.80 -8.93
C ALA A 22 7.08 -32.78 -9.09
N ALA A 23 6.73 -33.02 -10.36
CA ALA A 23 5.92 -34.10 -10.87
C ALA A 23 4.42 -34.11 -10.52
N GLN A 24 3.59 -33.83 -11.52
CA GLN A 24 2.64 -34.85 -12.02
C GLN A 24 2.04 -34.49 -13.38
N ALA A 25 2.58 -35.14 -14.40
CA ALA A 25 2.18 -35.08 -15.80
C ALA A 25 0.66 -35.11 -16.04
N GLY A 26 0.25 -34.21 -16.92
CA GLY A 26 -1.08 -34.09 -17.52
C GLY A 26 -1.23 -32.75 -18.27
N GLU A 27 -0.17 -32.27 -18.92
CA GLU A 27 -0.12 -30.91 -19.48
C GLU A 27 -0.39 -30.94 -20.98
N THR A 28 -1.46 -30.26 -21.42
CA THR A 28 -1.53 -29.73 -22.78
C THR A 28 -0.86 -28.36 -22.76
N PRO A 29 0.19 -28.11 -23.57
CA PRO A 29 0.82 -26.79 -23.64
C PRO A 29 -0.22 -25.71 -23.89
N ALA A 30 -0.09 -24.56 -23.22
CA ALA A 30 -1.03 -23.46 -23.41
C ALA A 30 -0.97 -22.96 -24.85
N THR A 31 -2.09 -22.39 -25.30
CA THR A 31 -2.08 -21.60 -26.54
C THR A 31 -1.22 -20.38 -26.31
N ALA A 32 -0.20 -20.15 -27.16
CA ALA A 32 0.65 -18.97 -27.05
C ALA A 32 -0.16 -17.68 -27.28
N CYS A 33 0.12 -16.64 -26.49
CA CYS A 33 -0.55 -15.35 -26.65
C CYS A 33 -0.20 -14.70 -27.99
N GLN A 34 -1.22 -14.13 -28.63
CA GLN A 34 -1.02 -13.23 -29.76
C GLN A 34 -0.73 -11.83 -29.22
N ASN A 35 0.16 -11.10 -29.88
CA ASN A 35 0.64 -9.82 -29.36
C ASN A 35 -0.52 -8.82 -29.19
N GLY A 36 -0.75 -8.41 -27.94
CA GLY A 36 -1.80 -7.45 -27.55
C GLY A 36 -3.23 -7.98 -27.59
N ASP A 37 -3.45 -9.27 -27.87
CA ASP A 37 -4.78 -9.87 -27.86
C ASP A 37 -5.14 -10.34 -26.44
N THR A 38 -6.11 -9.65 -25.83
CA THR A 38 -6.64 -10.00 -24.50
C THR A 38 -7.98 -10.72 -24.57
N THR A 39 -8.48 -11.05 -25.76
CA THR A 39 -9.85 -11.58 -25.93
C THR A 39 -10.00 -13.06 -25.65
N GLN A 40 -8.88 -13.77 -25.47
CA GLN A 40 -8.86 -15.21 -25.24
C GLN A 40 -7.77 -15.60 -24.25
N THR A 41 -8.07 -16.64 -23.46
CA THR A 41 -7.11 -17.21 -22.51
C THR A 41 -5.92 -17.84 -23.26
N CYS A 42 -4.71 -17.47 -22.86
CA CYS A 42 -3.46 -17.90 -23.49
C CYS A 42 -2.29 -17.82 -22.50
N GLY A 43 -1.19 -18.55 -22.77
CA GLY A 43 0.00 -18.56 -21.91
C GLY A 43 -0.21 -19.21 -20.53
N LEU A 44 -1.40 -19.79 -20.28
CA LEU A 44 -1.81 -20.44 -19.04
C LEU A 44 -2.23 -21.89 -19.31
N ALA A 45 -1.69 -22.83 -18.54
CA ALA A 45 -2.14 -24.22 -18.49
C ALA A 45 -3.02 -24.46 -17.26
N GLU A 46 -4.14 -25.15 -17.45
CA GLU A 46 -5.00 -25.61 -16.35
C GLU A 46 -4.45 -26.91 -15.74
N TYR A 47 -4.41 -26.97 -14.41
CA TYR A 47 -3.91 -28.10 -13.66
C TYR A 47 -5.05 -28.92 -13.04
N LYS A 48 -4.73 -30.11 -12.52
CA LYS A 48 -5.71 -31.09 -12.01
C LYS A 48 -6.58 -30.59 -10.86
N ASP A 49 -6.12 -29.56 -10.16
CA ASP A 49 -6.82 -28.89 -9.06
C ASP A 49 -7.71 -27.72 -9.54
N GLY A 50 -7.78 -27.49 -10.86
CA GLY A 50 -8.54 -26.42 -11.49
C GLY A 50 -7.81 -25.08 -11.55
N SER A 51 -6.62 -24.97 -10.97
CA SER A 51 -5.80 -23.75 -11.00
C SER A 51 -5.11 -23.58 -12.33
N PHE A 52 -4.80 -22.33 -12.67
CA PHE A 52 -4.06 -21.96 -13.87
C PHE A 52 -2.62 -21.59 -13.52
N TYR A 53 -1.69 -22.01 -14.38
CA TYR A 53 -0.28 -21.75 -14.21
C TYR A 53 0.27 -21.13 -15.49
N GLN A 54 1.02 -20.03 -15.35
CA GLN A 54 1.76 -19.47 -16.47
C GLN A 54 2.83 -20.46 -16.93
N ASP A 55 2.82 -20.78 -18.23
CA ASP A 55 3.71 -21.77 -18.80
C ASP A 55 5.18 -21.31 -18.64
N PRO A 56 6.09 -22.21 -18.21
CA PRO A 56 7.49 -21.86 -17.98
C PRO A 56 8.14 -21.16 -19.18
N GLY A 57 8.80 -20.02 -18.93
CA GLY A 57 9.46 -19.23 -19.96
C GLY A 57 8.55 -18.33 -20.79
N THR A 58 7.23 -18.38 -20.60
CA THR A 58 6.26 -17.50 -21.27
C THR A 58 6.35 -16.08 -20.71
N THR A 59 6.45 -15.07 -21.57
CA THR A 59 6.43 -13.66 -21.14
C THR A 59 5.01 -13.19 -20.86
N ASP A 60 4.07 -13.43 -21.77
CA ASP A 60 2.70 -12.90 -21.68
C ASP A 60 1.68 -14.01 -21.47
N ALA A 61 0.78 -13.80 -20.52
CA ALA A 61 -0.36 -14.65 -20.22
C ALA A 61 -1.64 -13.82 -20.12
N VAL A 62 -2.75 -14.39 -20.59
CA VAL A 62 -4.08 -13.78 -20.51
C VAL A 62 -5.06 -14.78 -19.93
N MET A 63 -5.88 -14.33 -18.98
CA MET A 63 -7.10 -14.99 -18.55
C MET A 63 -8.29 -14.14 -19.00
N ALA A 64 -9.13 -14.70 -19.88
CA ALA A 64 -10.31 -14.05 -20.43
C ALA A 64 -11.54 -14.99 -20.42
N ASN A 65 -11.50 -16.03 -19.58
CA ASN A 65 -12.65 -16.90 -19.37
C ASN A 65 -13.71 -16.15 -18.55
N GLU A 66 -14.99 -16.56 -18.65
CA GLU A 66 -16.05 -15.99 -17.81
C GLU A 66 -15.74 -16.18 -16.31
N THR A 67 -15.21 -17.35 -15.95
CA THR A 67 -14.78 -17.67 -14.59
C THR A 67 -13.43 -18.36 -14.60
N ALA A 68 -12.62 -18.15 -13.57
CA ALA A 68 -11.40 -18.91 -13.34
C ALA A 68 -11.14 -19.11 -11.85
N THR A 69 -10.27 -20.08 -11.52
CA THR A 69 -9.78 -20.27 -10.15
C THR A 69 -8.42 -19.60 -9.97
N ASN A 70 -7.60 -20.05 -9.02
CA ASN A 70 -6.31 -19.44 -8.70
C ASN A 70 -5.39 -19.42 -9.92
N ILE A 71 -4.62 -18.33 -10.06
CA ILE A 71 -3.61 -18.19 -11.10
C ILE A 71 -2.23 -18.08 -10.44
N TYR A 72 -1.28 -18.88 -10.90
CA TYR A 72 0.11 -18.85 -10.46
C TYR A 72 1.02 -18.47 -11.63
N MET A 73 1.75 -17.36 -11.50
CA MET A 73 2.79 -17.00 -12.46
C MET A 73 4.02 -17.91 -12.29
N ASP A 74 4.87 -18.01 -13.31
CA ASP A 74 6.05 -18.87 -13.26
C ASP A 74 7.09 -18.29 -12.28
N GLY A 75 7.20 -18.95 -11.13
CA GLY A 75 7.84 -18.44 -9.91
C GLY A 75 9.38 -18.43 -9.88
N HIS A 76 10.07 -18.75 -10.98
CA HIS A 76 11.54 -18.91 -11.00
C HIS A 76 12.20 -17.99 -12.04
N ARG A 77 12.02 -16.68 -11.90
CA ARG A 77 12.61 -15.71 -12.83
C ARG A 77 13.92 -15.15 -12.33
N GLU A 78 14.86 -15.05 -13.25
CA GLU A 78 16.17 -14.45 -13.00
C GLU A 78 16.10 -12.94 -13.21
N ALA A 79 17.15 -12.24 -12.76
CA ALA A 79 17.28 -10.81 -13.00
C ALA A 79 17.27 -10.51 -14.51
N GLY A 80 16.37 -9.64 -14.95
CA GLY A 80 16.19 -9.24 -16.35
C GLY A 80 15.06 -9.98 -17.09
N ASP A 81 14.54 -11.07 -16.52
CA ASP A 81 13.33 -11.72 -17.06
C ASP A 81 12.10 -10.85 -16.79
N THR A 82 11.09 -10.95 -17.66
CA THR A 82 9.81 -10.25 -17.51
C THR A 82 8.66 -11.21 -17.72
N GLN A 83 7.62 -11.06 -16.90
CA GLN A 83 6.35 -11.75 -17.02
C GLN A 83 5.21 -10.76 -16.90
N THR A 84 4.17 -10.97 -17.69
CA THR A 84 2.94 -10.20 -17.68
C THR A 84 1.75 -11.16 -17.62
N LEU A 85 0.84 -10.93 -16.67
CA LEU A 85 -0.47 -11.56 -16.61
C LEU A 85 -1.53 -10.48 -16.80
N THR A 86 -2.47 -10.69 -17.71
CA THR A 86 -3.69 -9.87 -17.83
C THR A 86 -4.91 -10.73 -17.53
N VAL A 87 -5.71 -10.31 -16.55
CA VAL A 87 -7.01 -10.88 -16.21
C VAL A 87 -8.07 -9.87 -16.63
N THR A 88 -8.89 -10.21 -17.62
CA THR A 88 -9.89 -9.30 -18.20
C THR A 88 -11.27 -9.93 -18.17
N GLY A 89 -12.26 -9.22 -17.62
CA GLY A 89 -13.66 -9.66 -17.54
C GLY A 89 -13.92 -10.99 -16.82
N THR A 90 -12.90 -11.54 -16.16
CA THR A 90 -12.96 -12.86 -15.52
C THR A 90 -13.42 -12.72 -14.09
N ASP A 91 -14.39 -13.52 -13.68
CA ASP A 91 -14.77 -13.65 -12.27
C ASP A 91 -13.92 -14.73 -11.58
N MET A 92 -13.04 -14.29 -10.68
CA MET A 92 -12.22 -15.11 -9.79
C MET A 92 -12.58 -14.86 -8.31
N SER A 93 -13.82 -14.50 -8.01
CA SER A 93 -14.28 -14.33 -6.63
C SER A 93 -14.06 -15.62 -5.81
N GLY A 94 -13.43 -15.52 -4.65
CA GLY A 94 -13.01 -16.66 -3.84
C GLY A 94 -11.63 -17.23 -4.21
N HIS A 95 -10.92 -16.61 -5.17
CA HIS A 95 -9.65 -17.06 -5.72
C HIS A 95 -8.65 -15.90 -5.86
N TYR A 96 -7.37 -16.24 -6.08
CA TYR A 96 -6.28 -15.26 -6.01
C TYR A 96 -5.25 -15.42 -7.13
N ILE A 97 -4.45 -14.36 -7.31
CA ILE A 97 -3.28 -14.36 -8.18
C ILE A 97 -2.03 -14.43 -7.31
N GLN A 98 -1.15 -15.37 -7.62
CA GLN A 98 0.19 -15.44 -7.07
C GLN A 98 1.21 -15.10 -8.16
N GLY A 99 1.81 -13.91 -8.07
CA GLY A 99 2.92 -13.48 -8.89
C GLY A 99 4.21 -14.24 -8.60
N SER A 100 5.22 -14.05 -9.44
CA SER A 100 6.51 -14.68 -9.26
C SER A 100 7.37 -14.00 -8.18
N ASN A 101 8.49 -14.64 -7.86
CA ASN A 101 9.61 -13.98 -7.20
C ASN A 101 10.76 -13.82 -8.20
N GLY A 102 11.48 -12.71 -8.12
CA GLY A 102 12.57 -12.37 -9.04
C GLY A 102 12.10 -11.79 -10.38
N GLY A 103 13.02 -11.07 -11.05
CA GLY A 103 12.77 -10.46 -12.36
C GLY A 103 11.77 -9.30 -12.29
N THR A 104 11.03 -9.11 -13.37
CA THR A 104 9.93 -8.12 -13.48
C THR A 104 8.59 -8.83 -13.64
N VAL A 105 7.61 -8.41 -12.85
CA VAL A 105 6.25 -8.96 -12.79
C VAL A 105 5.25 -7.86 -13.06
N ASN A 106 4.43 -8.04 -14.09
CA ASN A 106 3.32 -7.15 -14.40
C ASN A 106 2.01 -7.93 -14.25
N ILE A 107 1.05 -7.40 -13.49
CA ILE A 107 -0.29 -7.99 -13.35
C ILE A 107 -1.31 -6.90 -13.67
N ASN A 108 -2.17 -7.16 -14.65
CA ASN A 108 -3.26 -6.28 -15.03
C ASN A 108 -4.59 -6.98 -14.70
N VAL A 109 -5.47 -6.32 -13.97
CA VAL A 109 -6.83 -6.79 -13.68
C VAL A 109 -7.80 -5.73 -14.22
N THR A 110 -8.55 -6.09 -15.27
CA THR A 110 -9.28 -5.11 -16.09
C THR A 110 -10.69 -5.56 -16.47
N ASP A 111 -11.46 -4.62 -17.03
CA ASP A 111 -12.73 -4.89 -17.72
C ASP A 111 -13.77 -5.62 -16.87
N ASN A 112 -14.00 -5.12 -15.66
CA ASN A 112 -14.90 -5.66 -14.65
C ASN A 112 -14.50 -7.07 -14.16
N ALA A 113 -13.21 -7.42 -14.27
CA ALA A 113 -12.66 -8.61 -13.62
C ALA A 113 -12.78 -8.52 -12.09
N LYS A 114 -12.91 -9.68 -11.46
CA LYS A 114 -12.97 -9.81 -10.00
C LYS A 114 -11.93 -10.80 -9.53
N VAL A 115 -11.19 -10.45 -8.49
CA VAL A 115 -10.18 -11.30 -7.85
C VAL A 115 -10.31 -11.07 -6.35
N ASP A 116 -9.96 -12.02 -5.48
CA ASP A 116 -9.90 -11.70 -4.05
C ASP A 116 -8.63 -10.91 -3.73
N MET A 117 -7.47 -11.46 -4.08
CA MET A 117 -6.18 -10.87 -3.73
C MET A 117 -5.09 -11.13 -4.77
N ILE A 118 -4.07 -10.29 -4.73
CA ILE A 118 -2.81 -10.43 -5.48
C ILE A 118 -1.66 -10.51 -4.48
N GLU A 119 -0.79 -11.50 -4.65
CA GLU A 119 0.45 -11.65 -3.88
C GLU A 119 1.66 -11.70 -4.81
N VAL A 120 2.70 -10.92 -4.54
CA VAL A 120 3.95 -10.93 -5.34
C VAL A 120 5.18 -10.73 -4.46
N GLY A 121 6.33 -11.24 -4.93
CA GLY A 121 7.62 -11.00 -4.31
C GLY A 121 7.98 -12.02 -3.23
N SER A 122 9.20 -11.89 -2.71
CA SER A 122 9.66 -12.72 -1.60
C SER A 122 10.81 -12.03 -0.86
N ALA A 123 10.87 -12.23 0.45
CA ALA A 123 11.96 -11.72 1.28
C ALA A 123 13.36 -11.92 0.67
N PHE A 124 14.09 -10.81 0.55
CA PHE A 124 15.46 -10.73 0.05
C PHE A 124 15.64 -11.18 -1.41
N LYS A 125 14.56 -11.17 -2.20
CA LYS A 125 14.60 -11.24 -3.65
C LYS A 125 14.45 -9.85 -4.24
N THR A 126 14.83 -9.69 -5.49
CA THR A 126 14.59 -8.45 -6.24
C THR A 126 13.50 -8.72 -7.27
N THR A 127 12.26 -8.38 -6.92
CA THR A 127 11.08 -8.55 -7.78
C THR A 127 10.52 -7.18 -8.11
N ASN A 128 10.76 -6.73 -9.33
CA ASN A 128 10.23 -5.47 -9.82
C ASN A 128 8.76 -5.66 -10.19
N THR A 129 7.85 -5.11 -9.41
CA THR A 129 6.42 -5.42 -9.52
C THR A 129 5.63 -4.22 -10.03
N THR A 130 4.79 -4.43 -11.04
CA THR A 130 3.75 -3.49 -11.47
C THR A 130 2.39 -4.16 -11.41
N ILE A 131 1.43 -3.55 -10.72
CA ILE A 131 0.03 -4.00 -10.68
C ILE A 131 -0.85 -2.87 -11.21
N ASN A 132 -1.67 -3.16 -12.20
CA ASN A 132 -2.69 -2.26 -12.73
C ASN A 132 -4.07 -2.85 -12.46
N VAL A 133 -4.90 -2.14 -11.71
CA VAL A 133 -6.33 -2.47 -11.51
C VAL A 133 -7.15 -1.37 -12.14
N ASN A 134 -7.98 -1.72 -13.13
CA ASN A 134 -8.68 -0.75 -13.96
C ASN A 134 -10.10 -1.23 -14.25
N ASP A 135 -11.10 -0.53 -13.72
CA ASP A 135 -12.51 -0.96 -13.76
C ASP A 135 -12.64 -2.40 -13.23
N ALA A 136 -12.09 -2.70 -12.05
CA ALA A 136 -12.08 -4.06 -11.51
C ALA A 136 -12.30 -4.11 -9.99
N THR A 137 -12.62 -5.30 -9.46
CA THR A 137 -12.86 -5.51 -8.04
C THR A 137 -11.84 -6.46 -7.43
N LEU A 138 -11.20 -6.04 -6.34
CA LEU A 138 -10.39 -6.91 -5.48
C LEU A 138 -11.08 -7.07 -4.12
N ASN A 139 -11.54 -8.28 -3.78
CA ASN A 139 -12.35 -8.51 -2.58
C ASN A 139 -11.58 -8.53 -1.26
N GLY A 140 -10.25 -8.53 -1.29
CA GLY A 140 -9.42 -8.75 -0.11
C GLY A 140 -9.37 -10.22 0.31
N GLN A 141 -8.31 -10.58 1.02
CA GLN A 141 -8.19 -11.89 1.65
C GLN A 141 -9.33 -12.08 2.67
N ASN A 142 -10.09 -13.17 2.57
CA ASN A 142 -11.20 -13.44 3.48
C ASN A 142 -11.24 -14.92 3.91
N SER A 143 -11.77 -15.22 5.10
CA SER A 143 -11.77 -16.59 5.64
C SER A 143 -12.71 -17.55 4.91
N ASP A 144 -13.66 -17.01 4.13
CA ASP A 144 -14.60 -17.78 3.32
C ASP A 144 -14.03 -18.15 1.94
N GLY A 145 -12.87 -17.59 1.59
CA GLY A 145 -12.20 -17.80 0.31
C GLY A 145 -11.63 -19.21 0.16
N THR A 146 -11.70 -19.75 -1.06
CA THR A 146 -11.15 -21.07 -1.40
C THR A 146 -9.67 -20.99 -1.75
N TYR A 147 -8.85 -20.63 -0.76
CA TYR A 147 -7.41 -20.56 -0.95
C TYR A 147 -6.79 -21.93 -0.70
N GLN A 148 -6.00 -22.42 -1.66
CA GLN A 148 -5.31 -23.71 -1.53
C GLN A 148 -4.28 -23.74 -0.38
N ARG A 149 -4.00 -22.58 0.24
CA ARG A 149 -3.07 -22.39 1.35
C ARG A 149 -3.62 -21.35 2.31
N ASN A 150 -3.20 -21.42 3.57
CA ASN A 150 -3.51 -20.39 4.56
C ASN A 150 -2.86 -19.05 4.12
N LYS A 151 -3.66 -17.99 4.09
CA LYS A 151 -3.29 -16.62 3.71
C LYS A 151 -3.52 -15.60 4.83
N ASP A 152 -3.70 -16.06 6.07
CA ASP A 152 -4.07 -15.23 7.21
C ASP A 152 -3.01 -14.14 7.50
N TYR A 153 -1.75 -14.35 7.08
CA TYR A 153 -0.68 -13.36 7.19
C TYR A 153 -0.91 -12.10 6.35
N MET A 154 -1.79 -12.16 5.33
CA MET A 154 -2.16 -11.00 4.53
C MET A 154 -3.19 -10.11 5.23
N MET A 155 -3.83 -10.60 6.31
CA MET A 155 -4.66 -9.79 7.20
C MET A 155 -5.73 -8.97 6.47
N GLY A 156 -6.46 -9.61 5.54
CA GLY A 156 -7.47 -8.91 4.75
C GLY A 156 -6.97 -8.12 3.54
N ALA A 157 -5.66 -8.13 3.25
CA ALA A 157 -5.12 -7.37 2.12
C ALA A 157 -5.68 -7.85 0.77
N ALA A 158 -5.98 -6.89 -0.11
CA ALA A 158 -6.28 -7.08 -1.52
C ALA A 158 -5.01 -7.19 -2.35
N ILE A 159 -3.95 -6.45 -1.97
CA ILE A 159 -2.65 -6.51 -2.61
C ILE A 159 -1.58 -6.66 -1.53
N TYR A 160 -0.79 -7.72 -1.63
CA TYR A 160 0.35 -7.99 -0.75
C TYR A 160 1.61 -8.14 -1.59
N LEU A 161 2.48 -7.14 -1.49
CA LEU A 161 3.82 -7.18 -2.04
C LEU A 161 4.77 -7.39 -0.87
N ASP A 162 5.52 -8.50 -0.90
CA ASP A 162 6.33 -8.93 0.24
C ASP A 162 7.16 -7.75 0.79
N PRO A 163 6.91 -7.32 2.05
CA PRO A 163 7.57 -6.14 2.64
C PRO A 163 9.10 -6.22 2.70
N LEU A 164 9.67 -7.41 2.51
CA LEU A 164 11.11 -7.66 2.52
C LEU A 164 11.69 -7.88 1.11
N ASP A 165 10.90 -7.69 0.05
CA ASP A 165 11.41 -7.67 -1.32
C ASP A 165 12.29 -6.43 -1.56
N GLU A 166 13.34 -6.59 -2.36
CA GLU A 166 14.33 -5.54 -2.64
C GLU A 166 14.02 -4.76 -3.92
N GLY A 167 13.04 -5.22 -4.70
CA GLY A 167 12.59 -4.60 -5.94
C GLY A 167 11.78 -3.33 -5.73
N TYR A 168 11.46 -2.66 -6.84
CA TYR A 168 10.49 -1.58 -6.84
C TYR A 168 9.08 -2.13 -6.94
N HIS A 169 8.12 -1.40 -6.39
CA HIS A 169 6.69 -1.69 -6.54
C HIS A 169 5.97 -0.49 -7.14
N ASN A 170 5.15 -0.73 -8.15
CA ASN A 170 4.25 0.25 -8.76
C ASN A 170 2.83 -0.32 -8.76
N VAL A 171 1.89 0.33 -8.09
CA VAL A 171 0.48 -0.10 -8.05
C VAL A 171 -0.41 1.05 -8.49
N ASP A 172 -1.13 0.85 -9.59
CA ASP A 172 -2.04 1.82 -10.18
C ASP A 172 -3.48 1.27 -10.13
N ILE A 173 -4.36 1.94 -9.38
CA ILE A 173 -5.78 1.60 -9.22
C ILE A 173 -6.62 2.71 -9.86
N SER A 174 -7.50 2.38 -10.80
CA SER A 174 -8.16 3.40 -11.63
C SER A 174 -9.57 3.03 -12.11
N ASN A 175 -10.28 4.05 -12.61
CA ASN A 175 -11.51 3.92 -13.41
C ASN A 175 -12.64 3.14 -12.73
N GLY A 176 -13.03 3.53 -11.52
CA GLY A 176 -14.15 2.91 -10.81
C GLY A 176 -13.80 1.59 -10.13
N SER A 177 -12.51 1.28 -9.98
CA SER A 177 -12.09 0.07 -9.28
C SER A 177 -12.48 0.10 -7.81
N ALA A 178 -12.75 -1.09 -7.25
CA ALA A 178 -13.12 -1.28 -5.86
C ALA A 178 -12.17 -2.27 -5.17
N LEU A 179 -11.54 -1.84 -4.08
CA LEU A 179 -10.71 -2.69 -3.22
C LEU A 179 -11.41 -2.86 -1.87
N HIS A 180 -11.74 -4.08 -1.48
CA HIS A 180 -12.38 -4.41 -0.20
C HIS A 180 -11.37 -4.91 0.83
N GLY A 181 -10.14 -4.40 0.74
CA GLY A 181 -9.01 -4.82 1.55
C GLY A 181 -7.79 -3.93 1.34
N SER A 182 -6.81 -4.07 2.23
CA SER A 182 -5.63 -3.22 2.27
C SER A 182 -4.63 -3.44 1.12
N ILE A 183 -3.76 -2.46 0.90
CA ILE A 183 -2.51 -2.62 0.14
C ILE A 183 -1.35 -2.65 1.14
N ILE A 184 -0.56 -3.72 1.11
CA ILE A 184 0.70 -3.83 1.85
C ILE A 184 1.83 -3.89 0.83
N SER A 185 2.72 -2.90 0.87
CA SER A 185 3.85 -2.80 -0.06
C SER A 185 5.06 -2.15 0.59
N ALA A 186 6.07 -2.92 0.96
CA ALA A 186 7.33 -2.33 1.41
C ALA A 186 8.53 -3.03 0.80
N GLY A 187 9.71 -2.43 0.93
CA GLY A 187 10.92 -3.03 0.40
C GLY A 187 12.11 -2.09 0.36
N GLN A 188 13.03 -2.34 -0.57
CA GLN A 188 14.21 -1.50 -0.77
C GLN A 188 14.15 -0.59 -1.99
N GLY A 189 13.44 -1.00 -3.04
CA GLY A 189 13.26 -0.19 -4.24
C GLY A 189 12.25 0.94 -4.01
N THR A 190 12.08 1.76 -5.05
CA THR A 190 11.04 2.81 -5.07
C THR A 190 9.65 2.19 -4.93
N GLN A 191 8.81 2.80 -4.12
CA GLN A 191 7.46 2.33 -3.84
C GLN A 191 6.46 3.39 -4.28
N THR A 192 5.66 3.08 -5.30
CA THR A 192 4.69 4.03 -5.87
C THR A 192 3.32 3.39 -5.85
N ILE A 193 2.37 4.03 -5.17
CA ILE A 193 0.96 3.65 -5.16
C ILE A 193 0.15 4.85 -5.65
N ALA A 194 -0.70 4.65 -6.65
CA ALA A 194 -1.64 5.63 -7.13
C ALA A 194 -3.05 5.05 -7.18
N MET A 195 -4.03 5.82 -6.71
CA MET A 195 -5.44 5.47 -6.83
C MET A 195 -6.24 6.66 -7.36
N SER A 196 -6.97 6.44 -8.45
CA SER A 196 -7.78 7.47 -9.10
C SER A 196 -9.20 7.00 -9.38
N ASP A 197 -10.18 7.87 -9.13
CA ASP A 197 -11.59 7.61 -9.45
C ASP A 197 -12.10 6.26 -8.91
N SER A 198 -11.65 5.88 -7.72
CA SER A 198 -11.80 4.52 -7.18
C SER A 198 -12.11 4.54 -5.68
N LEU A 199 -12.52 3.39 -5.15
CA LEU A 199 -12.86 3.20 -3.75
C LEU A 199 -12.02 2.08 -3.14
N MET A 200 -11.54 2.32 -1.92
CA MET A 200 -11.06 1.30 -1.00
C MET A 200 -11.93 1.34 0.25
N ASP A 201 -12.59 0.23 0.56
CA ASP A 201 -13.31 0.05 1.82
C ASP A 201 -12.71 -1.10 2.62
N ASN A 202 -12.88 -1.05 3.94
CA ASN A 202 -12.37 -2.06 4.86
C ASN A 202 -10.84 -2.29 4.73
N GLY A 203 -10.11 -1.26 4.32
CA GLY A 203 -8.70 -1.38 3.97
C GLY A 203 -7.94 -0.06 4.13
N GLY A 204 -6.63 -0.19 4.36
CA GLY A 204 -5.68 0.93 4.37
C GLY A 204 -4.52 0.70 3.41
N ILE A 205 -3.68 1.71 3.26
CA ILE A 205 -2.47 1.65 2.42
C ILE A 205 -1.24 1.75 3.32
N TYR A 206 -0.46 0.67 3.33
CA TYR A 206 0.75 0.54 4.16
C TYR A 206 1.94 0.38 3.23
N VAL A 207 2.70 1.47 3.06
CA VAL A 207 3.75 1.55 2.05
C VAL A 207 5.08 2.02 2.64
N GLY A 208 6.23 1.50 2.18
CA GLY A 208 7.49 2.11 2.59
C GLY A 208 8.77 1.53 2.02
N SER A 209 9.85 2.30 2.09
CA SER A 209 11.15 1.94 1.51
C SER A 209 12.32 2.24 2.46
N ASP A 210 13.31 1.33 2.52
CA ASP A 210 14.52 1.56 3.30
C ASP A 210 15.61 2.38 2.60
N LYS A 211 15.57 2.46 1.28
CA LYS A 211 16.68 2.99 0.46
C LYS A 211 16.23 3.95 -0.63
N SER A 212 14.95 4.00 -0.92
CA SER A 212 14.41 4.71 -2.07
C SER A 212 13.18 5.52 -1.69
N ASP A 213 12.67 6.27 -2.66
CA ASP A 213 11.52 7.15 -2.45
C ASP A 213 10.22 6.35 -2.34
N THR A 214 9.29 6.88 -1.55
CA THR A 214 7.93 6.36 -1.39
C THR A 214 6.93 7.42 -1.83
N SER A 215 5.97 7.04 -2.66
CA SER A 215 4.92 7.95 -3.14
C SER A 215 3.54 7.29 -3.06
N LEU A 216 2.59 8.02 -2.48
CA LEU A 216 1.17 7.70 -2.48
C LEU A 216 0.38 8.88 -3.05
N THR A 217 -0.37 8.66 -4.13
CA THR A 217 -1.25 9.66 -4.73
C THR A 217 -2.69 9.18 -4.78
N LEU A 218 -3.60 9.95 -4.19
CA LEU A 218 -5.05 9.73 -4.23
C LEU A 218 -5.70 10.88 -5.01
N THR A 219 -6.43 10.58 -6.08
CA THR A 219 -7.13 11.57 -6.90
C THR A 219 -8.58 11.17 -7.13
N ASN A 220 -9.55 11.96 -6.65
CA ASN A 220 -10.97 11.57 -6.69
C ASN A 220 -11.20 10.16 -6.11
N ALA A 221 -10.54 9.88 -4.99
CA ALA A 221 -10.46 8.55 -4.40
C ALA A 221 -10.97 8.56 -2.95
N THR A 222 -11.49 7.42 -2.49
CA THR A 222 -11.91 7.24 -1.09
C THR A 222 -11.18 6.05 -0.49
N VAL A 223 -10.55 6.24 0.68
CA VAL A 223 -9.97 5.17 1.50
C VAL A 223 -10.67 5.17 2.84
N ASP A 224 -11.33 4.06 3.19
CA ASP A 224 -12.01 3.87 4.48
C ASP A 224 -11.42 2.68 5.23
N ALA A 225 -10.62 2.99 6.25
CA ALA A 225 -9.94 1.99 7.06
C ALA A 225 -10.70 1.56 8.31
N THR A 226 -11.94 2.03 8.51
CA THR A 226 -12.73 1.77 9.73
C THR A 226 -12.78 0.28 10.12
N ASN A 227 -12.81 -0.62 9.12
CA ASN A 227 -12.81 -2.07 9.33
C ASN A 227 -11.54 -2.76 8.79
N SER A 228 -10.45 -2.02 8.59
CA SER A 228 -9.18 -2.55 8.13
C SER A 228 -8.66 -3.59 9.13
N GLN A 229 -8.64 -4.85 8.71
CA GLN A 229 -8.04 -5.93 9.50
C GLN A 229 -6.54 -5.69 9.71
N VAL A 230 -5.87 -5.01 8.77
CA VAL A 230 -4.46 -4.63 8.93
C VAL A 230 -4.30 -3.59 10.04
N ALA A 231 -5.14 -2.55 10.06
CA ALA A 231 -5.10 -1.54 11.12
C ALA A 231 -5.35 -2.15 12.51
N GLN A 232 -6.34 -3.04 12.61
CA GLN A 232 -6.70 -3.71 13.87
C GLN A 232 -5.62 -4.67 14.39
N ASN A 233 -4.69 -5.10 13.54
CA ASN A 233 -3.63 -6.06 13.88
C ASN A 233 -2.24 -5.50 13.56
N LEU A 234 -2.09 -4.17 13.51
CA LEU A 234 -0.86 -3.50 13.09
C LEU A 234 0.34 -3.90 13.96
N ASP A 235 0.14 -4.08 15.27
CA ASP A 235 1.17 -4.57 16.19
C ASP A 235 1.77 -5.91 15.75
N THR A 236 0.94 -6.82 15.23
CA THR A 236 1.41 -8.12 14.74
C THR A 236 2.22 -7.97 13.46
N LEU A 237 1.79 -7.10 12.54
CA LEU A 237 2.54 -6.80 11.33
C LEU A 237 3.90 -6.21 11.67
N VAL A 238 3.93 -5.20 12.55
CA VAL A 238 5.15 -4.52 12.98
C VAL A 238 6.07 -5.45 13.77
N GLU A 239 5.56 -6.27 14.69
CA GLU A 239 6.36 -7.25 15.43
C GLU A 239 7.07 -8.22 14.46
N ASN A 240 6.37 -8.69 13.43
CA ASN A 240 6.96 -9.56 12.41
C ASN A 240 8.04 -8.84 11.57
N LEU A 241 7.77 -7.61 11.15
CA LEU A 241 8.71 -6.82 10.33
C LEU A 241 9.93 -6.36 11.14
N SER A 242 9.75 -6.04 12.42
CA SER A 242 10.79 -5.51 13.33
C SER A 242 11.96 -6.47 13.56
N GLN A 243 11.80 -7.75 13.20
CA GLN A 243 12.88 -8.73 13.20
C GLN A 243 13.93 -8.46 12.12
N TYR A 244 13.60 -7.62 11.14
CA TYR A 244 14.40 -7.36 9.95
C TYR A 244 14.66 -5.88 9.77
N LYS A 245 15.83 -5.54 9.22
CA LYS A 245 16.06 -4.19 8.72
C LYS A 245 15.29 -4.01 7.40
N PRO A 246 14.69 -2.83 7.15
CA PRO A 246 14.80 -1.60 7.95
C PRO A 246 13.87 -1.48 9.15
N PHE A 247 12.82 -2.30 9.25
CA PHE A 247 11.64 -2.04 10.09
C PHE A 247 11.89 -2.23 11.61
N GLN A 248 13.16 -2.28 12.02
CA GLN A 248 13.57 -2.37 13.41
C GLN A 248 13.19 -1.06 14.11
N ASN A 249 12.44 -1.16 15.21
CA ASN A 249 12.04 -0.04 16.06
C ASN A 249 10.94 0.88 15.50
N ILE A 250 10.12 0.41 14.57
CA ILE A 250 8.88 1.15 14.23
C ILE A 250 7.98 1.11 15.46
N ASN A 251 7.65 2.29 15.99
CA ASN A 251 6.67 2.46 17.05
C ASN A 251 5.33 2.87 16.44
N VAL A 252 4.33 2.00 16.51
CA VAL A 252 2.97 2.25 16.01
C VAL A 252 1.95 2.56 17.10
N ASP A 253 2.36 2.59 18.38
CA ASP A 253 1.47 2.83 19.52
C ASP A 253 0.77 4.21 19.47
N ALA A 254 1.22 5.10 18.58
CA ALA A 254 0.62 6.42 18.34
C ALA A 254 -0.63 6.37 17.44
N PHE A 255 -0.95 5.21 16.84
CA PHE A 255 -2.02 5.08 15.84
C PHE A 255 -3.07 4.08 16.31
N SER A 256 -4.35 4.48 16.30
CA SER A 256 -5.45 3.58 16.66
C SER A 256 -6.28 3.10 15.48
N ASP A 257 -6.36 3.87 14.40
CA ASP A 257 -7.16 3.57 13.21
C ASP A 257 -6.39 3.95 11.94
N LEU A 258 -5.24 3.31 11.71
CA LEU A 258 -4.31 3.73 10.66
C LEU A 258 -4.82 3.39 9.26
N ALA A 259 -5.20 4.42 8.50
CA ALA A 259 -5.63 4.30 7.10
C ALA A 259 -4.47 4.39 6.11
N VAL A 260 -3.49 5.26 6.40
CA VAL A 260 -2.29 5.41 5.60
C VAL A 260 -1.08 5.32 6.50
N ALA A 261 -0.19 4.38 6.22
CA ALA A 261 1.12 4.28 6.83
C ALA A 261 2.20 4.44 5.76
N MET A 262 3.12 5.38 5.96
CA MET A 262 4.29 5.54 5.12
C MET A 262 5.57 5.43 5.93
N TYR A 263 6.53 4.67 5.43
CA TYR A 263 7.88 4.58 5.99
C TYR A 263 8.93 4.94 4.94
N GLY A 264 9.93 5.74 5.31
CA GLY A 264 10.98 6.15 4.38
C GLY A 264 12.31 6.52 5.02
N THR A 265 13.36 6.51 4.20
CA THR A 265 14.67 7.09 4.56
C THR A 265 15.21 8.06 3.50
N THR A 266 14.41 8.41 2.50
CA THR A 266 14.77 9.40 1.48
C THR A 266 13.64 10.42 1.33
N GLN A 267 12.87 10.36 0.24
CA GLN A 267 11.71 11.22 0.02
C GLN A 267 10.43 10.42 0.16
N ASP A 268 9.54 10.88 1.04
CA ASP A 268 8.16 10.41 1.11
C ASP A 268 7.21 11.48 0.59
N THR A 269 6.28 11.09 -0.28
CA THR A 269 5.26 12.00 -0.82
C THR A 269 3.87 11.42 -0.64
N LEU A 270 2.98 12.18 -0.01
CA LEU A 270 1.54 11.89 0.04
C LEU A 270 0.76 13.03 -0.59
N ALA A 271 0.07 12.75 -1.69
CA ALA A 271 -0.78 13.72 -2.36
C ALA A 271 -2.25 13.27 -2.32
N LEU A 272 -3.11 14.10 -1.72
CA LEU A 272 -4.55 13.98 -1.76
C LEU A 272 -5.12 15.10 -2.64
N ASN A 273 -5.89 14.73 -3.65
CA ASN A 273 -6.57 15.67 -4.53
C ASN A 273 -8.03 15.25 -4.66
N ASN A 274 -8.95 16.08 -4.16
CA ASN A 274 -10.38 15.77 -4.12
C ASN A 274 -10.66 14.36 -3.56
N SER A 275 -9.97 13.98 -2.49
CA SER A 275 -10.00 12.61 -1.96
C SER A 275 -10.36 12.58 -0.48
N THR A 276 -10.97 11.48 -0.04
CA THR A 276 -11.35 11.27 1.36
C THR A 276 -10.56 10.11 1.95
N VAL A 277 -9.96 10.32 3.12
CA VAL A 277 -9.32 9.27 3.93
C VAL A 277 -10.04 9.21 5.27
N THR A 278 -10.55 8.05 5.66
CA THR A 278 -11.14 7.80 6.98
C THR A 278 -10.23 6.88 7.79
N GLY A 279 -9.76 7.41 8.92
CA GLY A 279 -8.67 6.88 9.73
C GLY A 279 -7.46 7.82 9.77
N ASP A 280 -6.49 7.49 10.62
CA ASP A 280 -5.26 8.23 10.82
C ASP A 280 -4.30 8.08 9.63
N ILE A 281 -3.48 9.12 9.42
CA ILE A 281 -2.34 9.13 8.51
C ILE A 281 -1.07 9.20 9.36
N GLY A 282 -0.20 8.20 9.23
CA GLY A 282 1.08 8.12 9.91
C GLY A 282 2.24 8.05 8.93
N ILE A 283 3.19 8.98 9.05
CA ILE A 283 4.39 8.99 8.23
C ILE A 283 5.61 9.01 9.13
N MET A 284 6.48 8.03 8.95
CA MET A 284 7.75 7.89 9.66
C MET A 284 8.89 7.96 8.66
N ASN A 285 9.63 9.07 8.67
CA ASN A 285 10.77 9.25 7.80
C ASN A 285 12.04 9.52 8.60
N GLU A 286 12.97 8.57 8.56
CA GLU A 286 14.16 8.62 9.41
C GLU A 286 15.16 9.71 9.00
N LYS A 287 15.14 10.14 7.73
CA LYS A 287 16.03 11.16 7.15
C LYS A 287 15.57 11.57 5.75
N GLY A 288 15.84 12.81 5.36
CA GLY A 288 15.52 13.30 4.01
C GLY A 288 14.33 14.24 4.05
N GLN A 289 13.33 14.00 3.21
CA GLN A 289 12.18 14.89 3.03
C GLN A 289 10.85 14.16 3.06
N THR A 290 9.86 14.79 3.66
CA THR A 290 8.48 14.33 3.67
C THR A 290 7.58 15.44 3.15
N ASN A 291 6.84 15.20 2.09
CA ASN A 291 5.99 16.18 1.42
C ASN A 291 4.54 15.70 1.40
N LEU A 292 3.66 16.43 2.07
CA LEU A 292 2.23 16.17 2.09
C LEU A 292 1.50 17.31 1.39
N SER A 293 0.54 16.98 0.53
CA SER A 293 -0.26 17.95 -0.18
C SER A 293 -1.72 17.52 -0.21
N PHE A 294 -2.58 18.21 0.54
CA PHE A 294 -4.01 17.97 0.59
C PHE A 294 -4.73 19.11 -0.10
N THR A 295 -5.34 18.83 -1.25
CA THR A 295 -5.83 19.84 -2.18
C THR A 295 -7.24 19.55 -2.67
N ASN A 296 -7.90 20.59 -3.18
CA ASN A 296 -9.15 20.48 -3.93
C ASN A 296 -10.29 19.75 -3.19
N ASN A 297 -10.64 20.20 -1.99
CA ASN A 297 -11.66 19.60 -1.12
C ASN A 297 -11.30 18.20 -0.63
N SER A 298 -10.02 17.93 -0.39
CA SER A 298 -9.63 16.68 0.27
C SER A 298 -10.03 16.70 1.74
N VAL A 299 -10.37 15.53 2.28
CA VAL A 299 -10.81 15.36 3.67
C VAL A 299 -10.04 14.21 4.32
N VAL A 300 -9.45 14.47 5.48
CA VAL A 300 -8.87 13.45 6.36
C VAL A 300 -9.75 13.35 7.61
N ASN A 301 -10.44 12.24 7.82
CA ASN A 301 -11.22 11.94 9.01
C ASN A 301 -10.37 11.17 10.01
N GLY A 302 -9.38 11.85 10.58
CA GLY A 302 -8.40 11.28 11.50
C GLY A 302 -7.25 12.24 11.74
N ASN A 303 -6.27 11.78 12.51
CA ASN A 303 -5.08 12.56 12.79
C ASN A 303 -4.04 12.41 11.68
N VAL A 304 -3.16 13.40 11.57
CA VAL A 304 -1.98 13.34 10.70
C VAL A 304 -0.75 13.44 11.58
N THR A 305 0.05 12.37 11.63
CA THR A 305 1.26 12.31 12.45
C THR A 305 2.50 12.18 11.57
N LEU A 306 3.48 13.04 11.83
CA LEU A 306 4.80 13.03 11.21
C LEU A 306 5.85 12.71 12.28
N SER A 307 6.76 11.79 11.99
CA SER A 307 7.79 11.36 12.94
C SER A 307 9.11 11.06 12.24
N GLY A 308 10.20 11.10 13.01
CA GLY A 308 11.55 10.80 12.54
C GLY A 308 12.45 12.03 12.52
N ASN A 309 13.30 12.14 11.49
CA ASN A 309 14.30 13.22 11.40
C ASN A 309 14.32 13.88 10.02
N SER A 310 13.21 13.78 9.26
CA SER A 310 13.08 14.42 7.95
C SER A 310 12.75 15.91 8.09
N THR A 311 13.06 16.66 7.03
CA THR A 311 12.43 17.96 6.80
C THR A 311 11.04 17.73 6.22
N ASN A 312 10.02 18.32 6.84
CA ASN A 312 8.63 18.11 6.48
C ASN A 312 8.04 19.35 5.82
N THR A 313 7.29 19.16 4.74
CA THR A 313 6.36 20.15 4.23
C THR A 313 4.95 19.56 4.19
N LEU A 314 3.98 20.31 4.70
CA LEU A 314 2.57 20.01 4.55
C LEU A 314 1.85 21.23 3.99
N LEU A 315 1.16 21.02 2.87
CA LEU A 315 0.21 21.95 2.31
C LEU A 315 -1.21 21.41 2.52
N VAL A 316 -2.07 22.20 3.16
CA VAL A 316 -3.52 22.01 3.17
C VAL A 316 -4.15 23.18 2.43
N ASP A 317 -4.72 22.91 1.26
CA ASP A 317 -5.29 23.91 0.37
C ASP A 317 -6.76 23.58 0.08
N ASN A 318 -7.67 24.46 0.52
CA ASN A 318 -9.11 24.27 0.36
C ASN A 318 -9.54 22.84 0.74
N SER A 319 -9.06 22.36 1.88
CA SER A 319 -9.17 20.96 2.33
C SER A 319 -9.28 20.92 3.85
N THR A 320 -9.70 19.79 4.41
CA THR A 320 -9.98 19.66 5.85
C THR A 320 -9.27 18.46 6.48
N ILE A 321 -8.69 18.66 7.66
CA ILE A 321 -8.24 17.60 8.56
C ILE A 321 -9.16 17.62 9.79
N ASN A 322 -9.96 16.57 9.97
CA ASN A 322 -10.86 16.37 11.10
C ASN A 322 -10.16 15.67 12.27
N GLY A 323 -9.04 16.25 12.73
CA GLY A 323 -8.20 15.68 13.77
C GLY A 323 -6.97 16.54 14.04
N ASP A 324 -6.10 16.02 14.91
CA ASP A 324 -4.85 16.68 15.24
C ASP A 324 -3.82 16.52 14.11
N LEU A 325 -3.00 17.55 13.96
CA LEU A 325 -1.76 17.50 13.22
C LEU A 325 -0.57 17.46 14.19
N ASN A 326 0.19 16.37 14.17
CA ASN A 326 1.21 16.12 15.18
C ASN A 326 2.56 15.73 14.57
N ALA A 327 3.53 16.64 14.65
CA ALA A 327 4.94 16.40 14.33
C ALA A 327 5.84 16.44 15.58
N SER A 328 5.28 16.29 16.79
CA SER A 328 6.03 16.39 18.06
C SER A 328 7.17 15.37 18.21
N GLN A 329 7.13 14.28 17.45
CA GLN A 329 8.17 13.24 17.42
C GLN A 329 9.13 13.42 16.24
N ASN A 330 9.06 14.54 15.52
CA ASN A 330 9.99 14.87 14.46
C ASN A 330 11.10 15.79 14.96
N SER A 331 12.35 15.50 14.60
CA SER A 331 13.50 16.33 14.98
C SER A 331 14.01 17.28 13.88
N GLY A 332 13.52 17.13 12.65
CA GLY A 332 13.82 18.05 11.55
C GLY A 332 12.81 19.20 11.44
N ASP A 333 13.15 20.20 10.63
CA ASP A 333 12.29 21.37 10.40
C ASP A 333 10.95 20.95 9.75
N THR A 334 9.85 21.52 10.24
CA THR A 334 8.49 21.25 9.78
C THR A 334 7.84 22.55 9.32
N THR A 335 7.45 22.59 8.04
CA THR A 335 6.65 23.69 7.48
C THR A 335 5.23 23.23 7.21
N ILE A 336 4.25 23.87 7.83
CA ILE A 336 2.82 23.61 7.64
C ILE A 336 2.18 24.88 7.08
N THR A 337 1.54 24.76 5.92
CA THR A 337 0.80 25.85 5.27
C THR A 337 -0.66 25.46 5.11
N LEU A 338 -1.55 26.24 5.72
CA LEU A 338 -2.99 26.19 5.52
C LEU A 338 -3.37 27.38 4.64
N GLN A 339 -4.07 27.12 3.54
CA GLN A 339 -4.49 28.16 2.62
C GLN A 339 -5.87 27.94 2.00
N ASN A 340 -6.46 29.04 1.54
CA ASN A 340 -7.68 29.08 0.73
C ASN A 340 -8.86 28.37 1.38
N GLY A 341 -9.23 28.74 2.61
CA GLY A 341 -10.33 28.08 3.32
C GLY A 341 -9.96 26.75 3.98
N ALA A 342 -8.68 26.36 4.01
CA ALA A 342 -8.24 25.15 4.67
C ALA A 342 -8.56 25.15 6.17
N ASN A 343 -8.90 23.98 6.70
CA ASN A 343 -9.31 23.81 8.09
C ASN A 343 -8.63 22.62 8.77
N VAL A 344 -8.19 22.81 10.01
CA VAL A 344 -7.74 21.74 10.91
C VAL A 344 -8.64 21.76 12.15
N ASP A 345 -9.51 20.77 12.28
CA ASP A 345 -10.40 20.58 13.42
C ASP A 345 -9.69 19.86 14.58
N GLY A 346 -8.57 20.42 15.00
CA GLY A 346 -7.72 19.87 16.04
C GLY A 346 -6.56 20.79 16.37
N ASN A 347 -5.60 20.27 17.12
CA ASN A 347 -4.35 20.96 17.44
C ASN A 347 -3.35 20.81 16.30
N ILE A 348 -2.47 21.79 16.17
CA ILE A 348 -1.22 21.67 15.42
C ILE A 348 -0.08 21.65 16.44
N THR A 349 0.72 20.59 16.43
CA THR A 349 1.94 20.49 17.24
C THR A 349 3.12 20.17 16.33
N THR A 350 4.17 20.98 16.37
CA THR A 350 5.42 20.71 15.66
C THR A 350 6.50 20.17 16.61
N GLY A 351 7.72 19.98 16.11
CA GLY A 351 8.73 19.09 16.67
C GLY A 351 9.86 19.83 17.38
N ALA A 352 11.08 19.33 17.22
CA ALA A 352 12.30 19.95 17.78
C ALA A 352 13.11 20.78 16.77
N GLY A 353 12.60 20.91 15.54
CA GLY A 353 13.23 21.66 14.45
C GLY A 353 12.92 23.17 14.55
N ASN A 354 13.40 23.97 13.60
CA ASN A 354 12.94 25.35 13.49
C ASN A 354 11.68 25.35 12.65
N ASP A 355 10.53 25.35 13.31
CA ASP A 355 9.27 25.04 12.65
C ASP A 355 8.56 26.30 12.14
N THR A 356 7.74 26.15 11.11
CA THR A 356 6.98 27.23 10.51
C THR A 356 5.53 26.82 10.28
N VAL A 357 4.61 27.57 10.87
CA VAL A 357 3.17 27.41 10.63
C VAL A 357 2.63 28.68 9.97
N VAL A 358 2.02 28.52 8.80
CA VAL A 358 1.46 29.61 7.98
C VAL A 358 -0.03 29.39 7.77
N LEU A 359 -0.83 30.38 8.16
CA LEU A 359 -2.27 30.43 7.95
C LEU A 359 -2.61 31.64 7.07
N VAL A 360 -3.11 31.40 5.86
CA VAL A 360 -3.44 32.46 4.90
C VAL A 360 -4.75 32.19 4.16
N ASN A 361 -5.32 33.23 3.56
CA ASN A 361 -6.51 33.18 2.71
C ASN A 361 -7.68 32.46 3.41
N ASP A 362 -8.11 33.01 4.56
CA ASP A 362 -9.26 32.55 5.35
C ASP A 362 -9.12 31.10 5.84
N SER A 363 -7.96 30.74 6.41
CA SER A 363 -7.70 29.40 6.95
C SER A 363 -7.88 29.30 8.47
N HIS A 364 -8.24 28.12 8.97
CA HIS A 364 -8.70 27.97 10.36
C HIS A 364 -8.09 26.75 11.06
N VAL A 365 -7.81 26.92 12.36
CA VAL A 365 -7.45 25.86 13.31
C VAL A 365 -8.36 25.99 14.52
N THR A 366 -9.01 24.91 14.96
CA THR A 366 -9.96 24.95 16.09
C THR A 366 -9.35 24.54 17.43
N GLY A 367 -8.11 24.06 17.42
CA GLY A 367 -7.30 23.75 18.60
C GLY A 367 -6.13 24.70 18.81
N ASN A 368 -5.14 24.25 19.59
CA ASN A 368 -3.93 25.02 19.86
C ASN A 368 -2.90 24.84 18.75
N VAL A 369 -2.02 25.82 18.59
CA VAL A 369 -0.79 25.71 17.78
C VAL A 369 0.42 25.76 18.71
N THR A 370 1.25 24.71 18.70
CA THR A 370 2.44 24.57 19.54
C THR A 370 3.67 24.30 18.67
N GLY A 371 4.69 25.17 18.77
CA GLY A 371 5.94 25.08 18.00
C GLY A 371 6.90 23.96 18.44
N GLY A 372 6.81 23.54 19.70
CA GLY A 372 7.73 22.54 20.25
C GLY A 372 9.04 23.18 20.72
N ASP A 373 10.16 22.50 20.46
CA ASP A 373 11.50 23.01 20.75
C ASP A 373 12.08 23.63 19.46
N GLY A 374 12.84 24.73 19.55
CA GLY A 374 13.46 25.37 18.38
C GLY A 374 13.15 26.86 18.28
N ASP A 375 13.60 27.49 17.19
CA ASP A 375 13.22 28.87 16.83
C ASP A 375 12.02 28.85 15.88
N ASP A 376 10.81 28.78 16.46
CA ASP A 376 9.57 28.59 15.69
C ASP A 376 8.94 29.90 15.19
N THR A 377 8.28 29.81 14.04
CA THR A 377 7.55 30.92 13.42
C THR A 377 6.08 30.58 13.20
N LEU A 378 5.19 31.44 13.70
CA LEU A 378 3.78 31.47 13.33
C LEU A 378 3.49 32.73 12.51
N SER A 379 2.96 32.55 11.29
CA SER A 379 2.50 33.63 10.43
C SER A 379 1.02 33.45 10.11
N MET A 380 0.23 34.51 10.30
CA MET A 380 -1.22 34.48 10.07
C MET A 380 -1.69 35.79 9.43
N ASP A 381 -2.55 35.69 8.42
CA ASP A 381 -3.21 36.87 7.84
C ASP A 381 -4.46 37.31 8.64
N ALA A 382 -5.10 38.39 8.21
CA ALA A 382 -6.25 38.96 8.93
C ALA A 382 -7.54 38.14 8.80
N GLY A 383 -7.63 37.26 7.80
CA GLY A 383 -8.81 36.42 7.55
C GLY A 383 -8.75 35.06 8.26
N SER A 384 -7.55 34.63 8.60
CA SER A 384 -7.29 33.34 9.23
C SER A 384 -7.41 33.41 10.76
N SER A 385 -7.58 32.25 11.41
CA SER A 385 -7.80 32.19 12.85
C SER A 385 -7.31 30.91 13.51
N ILE A 386 -6.91 31.04 14.77
CA ILE A 386 -6.73 29.94 15.72
C ILE A 386 -7.77 30.15 16.82
N PHE A 387 -8.78 29.29 16.89
CA PHE A 387 -9.79 29.33 17.94
C PHE A 387 -9.46 28.28 18.98
N ARG A 388 -9.75 28.58 20.25
CA ARG A 388 -9.72 27.60 21.33
C ARG A 388 -11.13 27.47 21.85
N ALA A 389 -11.69 26.26 21.80
CA ALA A 389 -12.92 25.99 22.55
C ALA A 389 -12.55 25.95 24.05
N ASP A 390 -13.06 26.91 24.81
CA ASP A 390 -12.84 27.04 26.26
C ASP A 390 -13.47 25.90 27.09
#